data_AF-A0A2P2L0P2-F1
#
_entry.id   AF-A0A2P2L0P2-F1
#
_cell.length_a   1.000
_cell.length_b   1.000
_cell.length_c   1.000
_cell.angle_alpha   90.00
_cell.angle_beta   90.00
_cell.angle_gamma   90.00
#
_symmetry.space_group_name_H-M   'P 1'
#
loop_
_entity.id
_entity.type
_entity.pdbx_description
1 polymer ?
#
loop_
_entity_poly.entity_id
_entity_poly.type
_entity_poly.pdbx_seq_one_letter_code
_entity_poly.pdbx_strand_id
1 'polypeptide(L)'
;MDQKLPGLGVKSQLQMGTVSENSALHEFEDESLYSPGDVNQKMQANHIAEYGSVSGFQASGRNQWNMVIFRSINTVIFSNKLNWLMLFGPLTIFVNLLTHHKGWVFFLSLLGIIPLAERLGYATEQLAFYTGPTVGGLLNATLGNATELIIAIHAMKGGMTRIVQLSLLGSILSNMLLVLGCAFFCGGLVFYGKEQTFNKANAVVDSGLLLMAVMGLLFPAVLHYTHTEVHDGKSEMALSRFSSCIMLVVYGAYLFFQLKRQRDPYVPLNEEGIQNGESLANDDDDDDETPEITQWESVAWLTVLTAWISILSDYLVDAIEGASHALDIPIAFIGVILLPIVGNAAEHASAIMFAMKDKLVGNFVF
;
A
#
# COMPACT_ATOMS: atom_id res chain seq x y z
N MET A 1 55.64 33.01 -20.86
CA MET A 1 56.37 33.58 -22.00
C MET A 1 56.06 32.69 -23.19
N ASP A 2 54.93 32.97 -23.84
CA ASP A 2 54.89 33.74 -25.09
C ASP A 2 55.00 32.77 -26.27
N GLN A 3 54.19 32.78 -27.33
CA GLN A 3 52.99 33.49 -27.75
C GLN A 3 52.73 32.93 -29.17
N LYS A 4 51.50 33.05 -29.66
CA LYS A 4 51.10 33.08 -31.09
C LYS A 4 50.77 31.77 -31.85
N LEU A 5 49.47 31.47 -31.89
CA LEU A 5 48.68 31.34 -33.14
C LEU A 5 48.66 32.69 -33.90
N PRO A 6 48.26 32.85 -35.19
CA PRO A 6 47.29 32.08 -36.01
C PRO A 6 47.79 31.91 -37.48
N GLY A 7 47.08 31.50 -38.54
CA GLY A 7 45.69 31.18 -38.86
C GLY A 7 45.54 31.04 -40.39
N LEU A 8 44.35 30.57 -40.80
CA LEU A 8 43.62 30.76 -42.07
C LEU A 8 44.36 30.48 -43.41
N GLY A 9 43.82 29.75 -44.40
CA GLY A 9 42.50 29.12 -44.56
C GLY A 9 42.18 28.82 -46.04
N VAL A 10 41.08 28.07 -46.22
CA VAL A 10 40.03 28.21 -47.26
C VAL A 10 40.17 27.48 -48.61
N LYS A 11 39.02 26.85 -48.97
CA LYS A 11 38.45 26.35 -50.26
C LYS A 11 38.65 24.86 -50.58
N SER A 12 37.69 24.11 -51.13
CA SER A 12 36.23 24.23 -51.37
C SER A 12 35.81 22.95 -52.15
N GLN A 13 34.50 22.62 -52.15
CA GLN A 13 33.77 21.73 -53.08
C GLN A 13 34.01 20.20 -52.98
N LEU A 14 33.13 19.31 -53.43
CA LEU A 14 31.67 19.11 -53.43
C LEU A 14 31.44 17.75 -54.13
N GLN A 15 30.43 16.99 -53.68
CA GLN A 15 29.57 16.11 -54.49
C GLN A 15 29.92 14.62 -54.75
N MET A 16 28.84 13.87 -55.01
CA MET A 16 28.50 12.48 -54.71
C MET A 16 27.99 11.77 -55.99
N GLY A 17 28.09 10.43 -56.06
CA GLY A 17 27.44 9.53 -57.05
C GLY A 17 28.43 8.52 -57.66
N THR A 18 28.12 7.25 -58.01
CA THR A 18 26.86 6.59 -58.42
C THR A 18 27.01 5.05 -58.40
N VAL A 19 25.87 4.36 -58.43
CA VAL A 19 25.60 2.91 -58.57
C VAL A 19 25.72 2.45 -60.05
N SER A 20 26.06 1.18 -60.31
CA SER A 20 25.65 0.48 -61.55
C SER A 20 25.60 -1.05 -61.41
N GLU A 21 24.50 -1.63 -61.90
CA GLU A 21 24.21 -3.06 -62.16
C GLU A 21 24.77 -3.54 -63.51
N ASN A 22 24.98 -4.87 -63.65
CA ASN A 22 24.64 -5.72 -64.83
C ASN A 22 25.13 -7.17 -64.57
N SER A 23 24.26 -8.20 -64.49
CA SER A 23 23.55 -8.94 -65.56
C SER A 23 24.37 -10.11 -66.15
N ALA A 24 23.93 -11.37 -65.94
CA ALA A 24 23.90 -12.46 -66.94
C ALA A 24 23.22 -13.75 -66.41
N LEU A 25 22.37 -14.30 -67.27
CA LEU A 25 21.47 -15.46 -67.18
C LEU A 25 22.17 -16.83 -67.22
N HIS A 26 21.55 -17.86 -66.63
CA HIS A 26 21.45 -19.18 -67.25
C HIS A 26 20.27 -19.98 -66.66
N GLU A 27 19.40 -20.44 -67.55
CA GLU A 27 18.20 -21.24 -67.34
C GLU A 27 18.44 -22.59 -68.04
N PHE A 28 18.03 -23.72 -67.44
CA PHE A 28 17.63 -24.97 -68.11
C PHE A 28 16.84 -25.86 -67.13
N GLU A 29 15.69 -26.32 -67.64
CA GLU A 29 14.70 -27.31 -67.19
C GLU A 29 15.37 -28.72 -67.01
N ASP A 30 14.82 -29.83 -66.50
CA ASP A 30 13.48 -30.35 -66.20
C ASP A 30 13.70 -31.72 -65.50
N GLU A 31 12.89 -32.14 -64.52
CA GLU A 31 12.26 -33.48 -64.52
C GLU A 31 11.25 -33.67 -63.37
N SER A 32 10.20 -34.41 -63.72
CA SER A 32 8.85 -34.45 -63.17
C SER A 32 8.57 -35.57 -62.15
N LEU A 33 7.44 -35.45 -61.42
CA LEU A 33 6.37 -36.46 -61.41
C LEU A 33 5.02 -35.89 -60.90
N TYR A 34 3.97 -36.17 -61.69
CA TYR A 34 2.51 -35.85 -61.61
C TYR A 34 1.82 -36.14 -60.24
N SER A 35 0.79 -35.44 -59.71
CA SER A 35 -0.55 -34.90 -60.12
C SER A 35 -1.76 -35.88 -59.95
N PRO A 36 -3.04 -35.44 -59.84
CA PRO A 36 -3.93 -35.63 -58.66
C PRO A 36 -5.26 -36.38 -58.98
N GLY A 37 -6.12 -36.65 -57.99
CA GLY A 37 -7.49 -37.14 -58.25
C GLY A 37 -8.32 -37.54 -57.03
N ASP A 38 -9.43 -36.82 -56.83
CA ASP A 38 -10.53 -37.01 -55.88
C ASP A 38 -11.16 -38.43 -55.85
N VAL A 39 -11.49 -38.94 -54.65
CA VAL A 39 -12.81 -39.54 -54.37
C VAL A 39 -13.23 -39.27 -52.91
N ASN A 40 -14.43 -38.73 -52.82
CA ASN A 40 -15.27 -38.29 -51.71
C ASN A 40 -15.61 -39.38 -50.65
N GLN A 41 -16.04 -38.90 -49.46
CA GLN A 41 -17.10 -39.48 -48.60
C GLN A 41 -16.71 -40.09 -47.22
N LYS A 42 -16.69 -39.22 -46.19
CA LYS A 42 -17.25 -39.38 -44.82
C LYS A 42 -16.90 -38.12 -44.01
N MET A 43 -17.69 -37.05 -44.08
CA MET A 43 -18.86 -36.79 -43.22
C MET A 43 -18.51 -36.80 -41.71
N GLN A 44 -18.03 -35.66 -41.18
CA GLN A 44 -18.78 -34.82 -40.22
C GLN A 44 -17.89 -33.72 -39.64
N ALA A 45 -18.29 -32.48 -39.93
CA ALA A 45 -17.93 -31.29 -39.20
C ALA A 45 -18.58 -31.33 -37.80
N ASN A 46 -17.85 -30.87 -36.78
CA ASN A 46 -18.30 -30.65 -35.40
C ASN A 46 -17.19 -29.78 -34.75
N HIS A 47 -17.40 -28.62 -34.12
CA HIS A 47 -18.58 -28.05 -33.47
C HIS A 47 -18.47 -26.51 -33.43
N ILE A 48 -19.51 -25.81 -33.89
CA ILE A 48 -19.96 -24.54 -33.30
C ILE A 48 -21.50 -24.61 -33.21
N ALA A 49 -21.99 -24.23 -32.02
CA ALA A 49 -23.36 -23.91 -31.61
C ALA A 49 -24.35 -25.07 -31.40
N GLU A 50 -24.67 -25.32 -30.12
CA GLU A 50 -26.07 -25.31 -29.70
C GLU A 50 -26.22 -25.06 -28.19
N TYR A 51 -27.00 -24.04 -27.87
CA TYR A 51 -27.65 -23.87 -26.58
C TYR A 51 -28.64 -25.03 -26.38
N GLY A 52 -28.50 -25.76 -25.29
CA GLY A 52 -29.41 -26.85 -24.90
C GLY A 52 -29.43 -27.00 -23.39
N SER A 53 -30.55 -26.62 -22.81
CA SER A 53 -30.87 -26.56 -21.38
C SER A 53 -30.88 -27.90 -20.63
N VAL A 54 -30.31 -27.87 -19.43
CA VAL A 54 -30.81 -28.43 -18.15
C VAL A 54 -31.25 -29.91 -18.13
N SER A 55 -30.46 -30.75 -17.44
CA SER A 55 -30.99 -31.57 -16.33
C SER A 55 -29.85 -32.26 -15.55
N GLY A 56 -29.79 -31.98 -14.24
CA GLY A 56 -29.16 -32.88 -13.27
C GLY A 56 -27.81 -32.46 -12.66
N PHE A 57 -27.77 -31.37 -11.87
CA PHE A 57 -27.16 -31.40 -10.52
C PHE A 57 -27.50 -30.12 -9.73
N GLN A 58 -28.78 -29.92 -9.44
CA GLN A 58 -29.26 -28.83 -8.60
C GLN A 58 -29.12 -29.22 -7.11
N ALA A 59 -27.87 -29.44 -6.66
CA ALA A 59 -27.52 -29.68 -5.26
C ALA A 59 -26.08 -29.25 -4.89
N SER A 60 -25.37 -28.53 -5.77
CA SER A 60 -23.96 -28.14 -5.56
C SER A 60 -23.69 -26.63 -5.60
N GLY A 61 -24.70 -25.77 -5.50
CA GLY A 61 -24.46 -24.34 -5.29
C GLY A 61 -24.04 -24.06 -3.86
N ARG A 62 -24.87 -24.49 -2.89
CA ARG A 62 -24.69 -24.15 -1.48
C ARG A 62 -23.39 -24.68 -0.87
N ASN A 63 -22.91 -25.84 -1.29
CA ASN A 63 -21.67 -26.45 -0.78
C ASN A 63 -20.41 -25.80 -1.36
N GLN A 64 -20.42 -25.36 -2.64
CA GLN A 64 -19.29 -24.61 -3.22
C GLN A 64 -19.17 -23.22 -2.61
N TRP A 65 -20.30 -22.50 -2.45
CA TRP A 65 -20.30 -21.17 -1.82
C TRP A 65 -19.89 -21.25 -0.36
N ASN A 66 -20.36 -22.24 0.39
CA ASN A 66 -19.89 -22.48 1.76
C ASN A 66 -18.39 -22.79 1.80
N MET A 67 -17.84 -23.53 0.83
CA MET A 67 -16.42 -23.87 0.79
C MET A 67 -15.54 -22.68 0.41
N VAL A 68 -15.99 -21.80 -0.49
CA VAL A 68 -15.32 -20.53 -0.83
C VAL A 68 -15.35 -19.57 0.35
N ILE A 69 -16.52 -19.37 0.97
CA ILE A 69 -16.66 -18.53 2.17
C ILE A 69 -15.82 -19.08 3.33
N PHE A 70 -15.80 -20.41 3.53
CA PHE A 70 -14.99 -21.03 4.59
C PHE A 70 -13.50 -20.90 4.31
N ARG A 71 -13.06 -20.99 3.05
CA ARG A 71 -11.67 -20.76 2.66
C ARG A 71 -11.28 -19.31 2.90
N SER A 72 -12.12 -18.36 2.52
CA SER A 72 -11.90 -16.92 2.73
C SER A 72 -11.92 -16.54 4.21
N ILE A 73 -12.81 -17.13 5.01
CA ILE A 73 -12.80 -17.00 6.47
C ILE A 73 -11.49 -17.56 7.04
N ASN A 74 -11.04 -18.73 6.58
CA ASN A 74 -9.80 -19.32 7.07
C ASN A 74 -8.57 -18.48 6.71
N THR A 75 -8.52 -17.95 5.50
CA THR A 75 -7.42 -17.08 5.05
C THR A 75 -7.43 -15.73 5.76
N VAL A 76 -8.59 -15.08 5.92
CA VAL A 76 -8.65 -13.77 6.57
C VAL A 76 -8.54 -13.89 8.09
N ILE A 77 -9.22 -14.84 8.72
CA ILE A 77 -9.27 -14.95 10.19
C ILE A 77 -8.18 -15.85 10.76
N PHE A 78 -7.63 -16.84 10.04
CA PHE A 78 -6.71 -17.81 10.64
C PHE A 78 -5.32 -17.89 9.99
N SER A 79 -5.03 -17.11 8.93
CA SER A 79 -3.75 -17.18 8.23
C SER A 79 -2.56 -16.66 9.07
N ASN A 80 -2.75 -15.61 9.87
CA ASN A 80 -1.66 -15.02 10.66
C ASN A 80 -1.77 -15.40 12.15
N LYS A 81 -0.62 -15.66 12.80
CA LYS A 81 -0.53 -15.92 14.24
C LYS A 81 -1.10 -14.77 15.08
N LEU A 82 -1.05 -13.55 14.53
CA LEU A 82 -1.59 -12.35 15.15
C LEU A 82 -3.13 -12.39 15.29
N ASN A 83 -3.84 -13.14 14.44
CA ASN A 83 -5.30 -13.17 14.47
C ASN A 83 -5.89 -13.83 15.72
N TRP A 84 -5.09 -14.58 16.49
CA TRP A 84 -5.50 -15.04 17.82
C TRP A 84 -5.88 -13.87 18.75
N LEU A 85 -5.30 -12.68 18.54
CA LEU A 85 -5.65 -11.48 19.29
C LEU A 85 -7.05 -10.95 18.96
N MET A 86 -7.69 -11.37 17.86
CA MET A 86 -9.05 -10.92 17.52
C MET A 86 -10.07 -11.31 18.60
N LEU A 87 -9.79 -12.38 19.36
CA LEU A 87 -10.61 -12.81 20.50
C LEU A 87 -10.69 -11.75 21.61
N PHE A 88 -9.71 -10.86 21.70
CA PHE A 88 -9.72 -9.76 22.66
C PHE A 88 -10.77 -8.69 22.33
N GLY A 89 -11.20 -8.58 21.07
CA GLY A 89 -12.27 -7.66 20.66
C GLY A 89 -13.62 -7.98 21.37
N PRO A 90 -14.23 -9.15 21.14
CA PRO A 90 -15.43 -9.56 21.88
C PRO A 90 -15.22 -9.57 23.40
N LEU A 91 -14.02 -9.95 23.87
CA LEU A 91 -13.70 -9.96 25.30
C LEU A 91 -13.75 -8.56 25.90
N THR A 92 -13.32 -7.53 25.16
CA THR A 92 -13.42 -6.12 25.58
C THR A 92 -14.86 -5.75 25.90
N ILE A 93 -15.79 -6.08 25.00
CA ILE A 93 -17.22 -5.79 25.16
C ILE A 93 -17.74 -6.52 26.41
N PHE A 94 -17.39 -7.79 26.58
CA PHE A 94 -17.80 -8.59 27.74
C PHE A 94 -17.26 -8.04 29.07
N VAL A 95 -15.98 -7.67 29.11
CA VAL A 95 -15.32 -7.09 30.30
C VAL A 95 -15.91 -5.73 30.65
N ASN A 96 -16.19 -4.90 29.65
CA ASN A 96 -16.83 -3.59 29.86
C ASN A 96 -18.21 -3.74 30.51
N LEU A 97 -19.03 -4.70 30.03
CA LEU A 97 -20.36 -4.96 30.57
C LEU A 97 -20.34 -5.48 32.02
N LEU A 98 -19.32 -6.27 32.40
CA LEU A 98 -19.27 -6.92 33.72
C LEU A 98 -18.53 -6.12 34.79
N THR A 99 -17.36 -5.57 34.45
CA THR A 99 -16.40 -5.11 35.46
C THR A 99 -16.21 -3.61 35.50
N HIS A 100 -16.56 -2.88 34.44
CA HIS A 100 -16.33 -1.44 34.30
C HIS A 100 -14.87 -1.01 34.58
N HIS A 101 -13.91 -1.95 34.58
CA HIS A 101 -12.50 -1.68 34.82
C HIS A 101 -11.87 -1.12 33.54
N LYS A 102 -11.88 0.21 33.42
CA LYS A 102 -11.40 0.93 32.24
C LYS A 102 -9.97 0.57 31.82
N GLY A 103 -9.05 0.27 32.75
CA GLY A 103 -7.69 -0.17 32.40
C GLY A 103 -7.64 -1.46 31.59
N TRP A 104 -8.44 -2.47 31.96
CA TRP A 104 -8.55 -3.72 31.21
C TRP A 104 -9.29 -3.56 29.90
N VAL A 105 -10.36 -2.75 29.88
CA VAL A 105 -11.10 -2.43 28.64
C VAL A 105 -10.17 -1.75 27.63
N PHE A 106 -9.34 -0.80 28.06
CA PHE A 106 -8.34 -0.15 27.21
C PHE A 106 -7.31 -1.16 26.66
N PHE A 107 -6.72 -1.98 27.52
CA PHE A 107 -5.69 -2.93 27.07
C PHE A 107 -6.25 -4.00 26.12
N LEU A 108 -7.44 -4.52 26.40
CA LEU A 108 -8.09 -5.53 25.58
C LEU A 108 -8.59 -4.97 24.24
N SER A 109 -9.11 -3.74 24.22
CA SER A 109 -9.52 -3.07 22.98
C SER A 109 -8.30 -2.82 22.10
N LEU A 110 -7.20 -2.35 22.69
CA LEU A 110 -5.94 -2.13 21.99
C LEU A 110 -5.43 -3.43 21.35
N LEU A 111 -5.35 -4.53 22.11
CA LEU A 111 -4.96 -5.83 21.56
C LEU A 111 -5.93 -6.36 20.50
N GLY A 112 -7.23 -6.11 20.66
CA GLY A 112 -8.25 -6.53 19.70
C GLY A 112 -8.17 -5.78 18.37
N ILE A 113 -7.77 -4.51 18.38
CA ILE A 113 -7.67 -3.68 17.17
C ILE A 113 -6.46 -4.04 16.31
N ILE A 114 -5.30 -4.39 16.90
CA ILE A 114 -4.08 -4.72 16.16
C ILE A 114 -4.31 -5.72 15.01
N PRO A 115 -4.87 -6.93 15.22
CA PRO A 115 -5.11 -7.88 14.13
C PRO A 115 -6.19 -7.42 13.15
N LEU A 116 -7.16 -6.61 13.58
CA LEU A 116 -8.17 -6.07 12.68
C LEU A 116 -7.56 -5.04 11.74
N ALA A 117 -6.68 -4.18 12.25
CA ALA A 117 -5.96 -3.19 11.47
C ALA A 117 -5.08 -3.86 10.41
N GLU A 118 -4.34 -4.90 10.81
CA GLU A 118 -3.54 -5.71 9.87
C GLU A 118 -4.41 -6.37 8.80
N ARG A 119 -5.55 -6.95 9.16
CA ARG A 119 -6.46 -7.55 8.17
C ARG A 119 -7.19 -6.54 7.29
N LEU A 120 -7.43 -5.33 7.79
CA LEU A 120 -8.01 -4.26 6.99
C LEU A 120 -7.03 -3.83 5.90
N GLY A 121 -5.73 -3.71 6.24
CA GLY A 121 -4.66 -3.46 5.27
C GLY A 121 -4.59 -4.55 4.21
N TYR A 122 -4.53 -5.82 4.61
CA TYR A 122 -4.54 -6.96 3.69
C TYR A 122 -5.79 -6.96 2.79
N ALA A 123 -6.99 -6.76 3.33
CA ALA A 123 -8.22 -6.73 2.51
C ALA A 123 -8.24 -5.54 1.52
N THR A 124 -7.61 -4.43 1.88
CA THR A 124 -7.43 -3.25 1.01
C THR A 124 -6.52 -3.58 -0.16
N GLU A 125 -5.38 -4.22 0.11
CA GLU A 125 -4.43 -4.68 -0.89
C GLU A 125 -5.07 -5.70 -1.84
N GLN A 126 -5.79 -6.68 -1.30
CA GLN A 126 -6.55 -7.66 -2.09
C GLN A 126 -7.59 -7.01 -3.00
N LEU A 127 -8.25 -5.92 -2.55
CA LEU A 127 -9.19 -5.17 -3.40
C LEU A 127 -8.48 -4.33 -4.47
N ALA A 128 -7.25 -3.87 -4.21
CA ALA A 128 -6.46 -3.07 -5.15
C ALA A 128 -6.16 -3.86 -6.45
N PHE A 129 -5.93 -5.18 -6.36
CA PHE A 129 -5.71 -6.05 -7.53
C PHE A 129 -6.86 -6.03 -8.54
N TYR A 130 -8.10 -5.81 -8.09
CA TYR A 130 -9.29 -5.85 -8.94
C TYR A 130 -9.73 -4.48 -9.45
N THR A 131 -9.25 -3.39 -8.84
CA THR A 131 -9.76 -2.04 -9.09
C THR A 131 -8.86 -1.22 -10.02
N GLY A 132 -7.70 -1.78 -10.40
CA GLY A 132 -6.72 -1.16 -11.28
C GLY A 132 -5.83 -0.14 -10.57
N PRO A 133 -4.71 0.29 -11.17
CA PRO A 133 -3.65 1.04 -10.47
C PRO A 133 -4.14 2.34 -9.82
N THR A 134 -4.95 3.14 -10.53
CA THR A 134 -5.43 4.43 -10.03
C THR A 134 -6.41 4.29 -8.85
N VAL A 135 -7.36 3.35 -8.92
CA VAL A 135 -8.37 3.19 -7.86
C VAL A 135 -7.80 2.39 -6.70
N GLY A 136 -6.99 1.36 -6.97
CA GLY A 136 -6.22 0.63 -5.97
C GLY A 136 -5.28 1.54 -5.19
N GLY A 137 -4.59 2.45 -5.89
CA GLY A 137 -3.83 3.57 -5.36
C GLY A 137 -4.56 4.36 -4.29
N LEU A 138 -5.73 4.87 -4.67
CA LEU A 138 -6.57 5.68 -3.79
C LEU A 138 -7.16 4.86 -2.62
N LEU A 139 -7.53 3.60 -2.87
CA LEU A 139 -8.03 2.69 -1.84
C LEU A 139 -6.96 2.42 -0.79
N ASN A 140 -5.72 2.13 -1.18
CA ASN A 140 -4.64 1.92 -0.22
C ASN A 140 -4.34 3.18 0.58
N ALA A 141 -4.24 4.33 -0.10
CA ALA A 141 -4.00 5.62 0.55
C ALA A 141 -5.03 5.96 1.64
N THR A 142 -6.30 5.57 1.43
CA THR A 142 -7.40 5.90 2.35
C THR A 142 -7.70 4.79 3.35
N LEU A 143 -7.86 3.55 2.90
CA LEU A 143 -8.23 2.41 3.73
C LEU A 143 -7.04 1.78 4.45
N GLY A 144 -5.81 1.93 3.96
CA GLY A 144 -4.60 1.53 4.68
C GLY A 144 -4.45 2.29 6.01
N ASN A 145 -4.80 3.58 6.01
CA ASN A 145 -4.80 4.44 7.19
C ASN A 145 -6.16 4.51 7.91
N ALA A 146 -7.13 3.67 7.55
CA ALA A 146 -8.49 3.80 8.08
C ALA A 146 -8.56 3.53 9.59
N THR A 147 -7.74 2.62 10.12
CA THR A 147 -7.72 2.35 11.58
C THR A 147 -7.36 3.61 12.36
N GLU A 148 -6.29 4.30 11.98
CA GLU A 148 -5.87 5.56 12.60
C GLU A 148 -6.98 6.62 12.48
N LEU A 149 -7.55 6.78 11.28
CA LEU A 149 -8.63 7.74 11.03
C LEU A 149 -9.87 7.45 11.89
N ILE A 150 -10.28 6.19 12.03
CA ILE A 150 -11.45 5.79 12.83
C ILE A 150 -11.23 6.08 14.31
N ILE A 151 -10.05 5.75 14.85
CA ILE A 151 -9.69 6.05 16.24
C ILE A 151 -9.69 7.57 16.46
N ALA A 152 -9.09 8.33 15.53
CA ALA A 152 -9.07 9.79 15.59
C ALA A 152 -10.47 10.40 15.57
N ILE A 153 -11.37 9.91 14.72
CA ILE A 153 -12.76 10.38 14.65
C ILE A 153 -13.50 10.13 15.98
N HIS A 154 -13.34 8.94 16.57
CA HIS A 154 -13.97 8.63 17.88
C HIS A 154 -13.39 9.51 19.00
N ALA A 155 -12.07 9.69 19.03
CA ALA A 155 -11.41 10.59 19.99
C ALA A 155 -11.88 12.05 19.83
N MET A 156 -12.04 12.55 18.60
CA MET A 156 -12.60 13.88 18.36
C MET A 156 -14.06 13.99 18.83
N LYS A 157 -14.89 12.98 18.58
CA LYS A 157 -16.28 12.94 19.07
C LYS A 157 -16.34 12.94 20.60
N GLY A 158 -15.39 12.28 21.26
CA GLY A 158 -15.23 12.30 22.72
C GLY A 158 -14.61 13.58 23.27
N GLY A 159 -14.33 14.59 22.44
CA GLY A 159 -13.72 15.86 22.86
C GLY A 159 -12.21 15.76 23.15
N MET A 160 -11.57 14.62 22.85
CA MET A 160 -10.17 14.35 23.15
C MET A 160 -9.24 14.83 22.03
N THR A 161 -9.39 16.08 21.60
CA THR A 161 -8.60 16.67 20.50
C THR A 161 -7.09 16.60 20.76
N ARG A 162 -6.68 16.74 22.03
CA ARG A 162 -5.27 16.61 22.42
C ARG A 162 -4.73 15.22 22.15
N ILE A 163 -5.53 14.17 22.35
CA ILE A 163 -5.12 12.78 22.08
C ILE A 163 -4.92 12.59 20.58
N VAL A 164 -5.79 13.15 19.75
CA VAL A 164 -5.67 13.09 18.28
C VAL A 164 -4.42 13.80 17.79
N GLN A 165 -4.10 14.98 18.32
CA GLN A 165 -2.85 15.67 17.99
C GLN A 165 -1.62 14.83 18.36
N LEU A 166 -1.64 14.22 19.53
CA LEU A 166 -0.55 13.39 20.03
C LEU A 166 -0.42 12.08 19.24
N SER A 167 -1.53 11.47 18.81
CA SER A 167 -1.52 10.25 18.00
C SER A 167 -0.98 10.52 16.60
N LEU A 168 -1.40 11.59 15.94
CA LEU A 168 -0.87 11.94 14.61
C LEU A 168 0.64 12.24 14.67
N LEU A 169 1.10 12.96 15.69
CA LEU A 169 2.53 13.20 15.90
C LEU A 169 3.28 11.87 16.17
N GLY A 170 2.69 11.01 17.00
CA GLY A 170 3.22 9.70 17.31
C GLY A 170 3.26 8.76 16.09
N SER A 171 2.31 8.86 15.16
CA SER A 171 2.26 8.12 13.89
C SER A 171 3.46 8.49 13.01
N ILE A 172 3.72 9.79 12.85
CA ILE A 172 4.92 10.29 12.15
C ILE A 172 6.20 9.77 12.82
N LEU A 173 6.32 9.90 14.15
CA LEU A 173 7.51 9.43 14.88
C LEU A 173 7.70 7.91 14.81
N SER A 174 6.60 7.15 14.92
CA SER A 174 6.60 5.70 14.87
C SER A 174 7.09 5.24 13.50
N ASN A 175 6.55 5.81 12.43
CA ASN A 175 6.96 5.47 11.07
C ASN A 175 8.45 5.84 10.85
N MET A 176 8.85 7.08 11.11
CA MET A 176 10.23 7.54 10.91
C MET A 176 11.30 6.79 11.72
N LEU A 177 11.01 6.42 12.97
CA LEU A 177 12.02 5.89 13.90
C LEU A 177 11.80 4.42 14.23
N LEU A 178 10.60 4.07 14.68
CA LEU A 178 10.32 2.72 15.18
C LEU A 178 10.27 1.72 14.02
N VAL A 179 9.45 1.98 13.00
CA VAL A 179 9.30 1.10 11.84
C VAL A 179 10.59 1.02 11.05
N LEU A 180 11.15 2.18 10.70
CA LEU A 180 12.46 2.25 10.02
C LEU A 180 13.54 1.51 10.77
N GLY A 181 13.67 1.78 12.07
CA GLY A 181 14.69 1.20 12.94
C GLY A 181 14.53 -0.32 13.08
N CYS A 182 13.31 -0.80 13.33
CA CYS A 182 13.01 -2.23 13.41
C CYS A 182 13.29 -2.93 12.08
N ALA A 183 12.92 -2.33 10.95
CA ALA A 183 13.14 -2.92 9.65
C ALA A 183 14.64 -2.99 9.30
N PHE A 184 15.41 -1.93 9.53
CA PHE A 184 16.87 -1.96 9.35
C PHE A 184 17.54 -2.95 10.30
N PHE A 185 17.09 -3.02 11.55
CA PHE A 185 17.63 -3.95 12.52
C PHE A 185 17.35 -5.40 12.13
N CYS A 186 16.10 -5.74 11.81
CA CYS A 186 15.70 -7.10 11.41
C CYS A 186 16.29 -7.49 10.06
N GLY A 187 16.26 -6.61 9.06
CA GLY A 187 16.89 -6.82 7.75
C GLY A 187 18.40 -7.02 7.87
N GLY A 188 19.08 -6.18 8.65
CA GLY A 188 20.52 -6.30 8.91
C GLY A 188 20.91 -7.54 9.71
N LEU A 189 20.04 -8.06 10.59
CA LEU A 189 20.26 -9.33 11.27
C LEU A 189 20.15 -10.53 10.31
N VAL A 190 19.21 -10.50 9.36
CA VAL A 190 19.04 -11.55 8.35
C VAL A 190 20.17 -11.50 7.33
N PHE A 191 20.53 -10.29 6.86
CA PHE A 191 21.54 -10.04 5.83
C PHE A 191 22.84 -9.46 6.42
N TYR A 192 23.37 -10.07 7.47
CA TYR A 192 24.55 -9.56 8.21
C TYR A 192 25.80 -9.28 7.36
N GLY A 193 25.92 -9.91 6.18
CA GLY A 193 27.05 -9.76 5.26
C GLY A 193 26.80 -8.88 4.04
N LYS A 194 25.61 -8.28 3.91
CA LYS A 194 25.20 -7.51 2.73
C LYS A 194 24.58 -6.17 3.16
N GLU A 195 25.03 -5.08 2.55
CA GLU A 195 24.34 -3.79 2.67
C GLU A 195 23.10 -3.80 1.77
N GLN A 196 21.94 -3.56 2.37
CA GLN A 196 20.69 -3.45 1.64
C GLN A 196 20.62 -2.08 0.95
N THR A 197 20.42 -2.07 -0.37
CA THR A 197 20.38 -0.82 -1.16
C THR A 197 18.94 -0.31 -1.29
N PHE A 198 18.80 0.99 -1.46
CA PHE A 198 17.49 1.64 -1.67
C PHE A 198 17.59 2.70 -2.76
N ASN A 199 16.44 3.03 -3.36
CA ASN A 199 16.38 4.05 -4.40
C ASN A 199 16.54 5.45 -3.80
N LYS A 200 17.70 6.07 -4.06
CA LYS A 200 18.02 7.41 -3.55
C LYS A 200 17.06 8.49 -4.05
N ALA A 201 16.54 8.38 -5.27
CA ALA A 201 15.65 9.39 -5.83
C ALA A 201 14.29 9.39 -5.13
N ASN A 202 13.70 8.21 -4.90
CA ASN A 202 12.43 8.08 -4.18
C ASN A 202 12.57 8.53 -2.74
N ALA A 203 13.61 8.08 -2.03
CA ALA A 203 13.88 8.50 -0.66
C ALA A 203 14.03 10.03 -0.50
N VAL A 204 14.61 10.72 -1.50
CA VAL A 204 14.73 12.19 -1.49
C VAL A 204 13.37 12.86 -1.68
N VAL A 205 12.51 12.33 -2.55
CA VAL A 205 11.15 12.86 -2.75
C VAL A 205 10.32 12.66 -1.48
N ASP A 206 10.32 11.45 -0.92
CA ASP A 206 9.51 11.11 0.26
C ASP A 206 9.98 11.88 1.50
N SER A 207 11.30 11.98 1.74
CA SER A 207 11.84 12.82 2.81
C SER A 207 11.52 14.30 2.63
N GLY A 208 11.46 14.80 1.39
CA GLY A 208 11.05 16.18 1.09
C GLY A 208 9.57 16.44 1.40
N LEU A 209 8.68 15.51 1.05
CA LEU A 209 7.24 15.58 1.36
C LEU A 209 7.00 15.51 2.87
N LEU A 210 7.69 14.60 3.55
CA LEU A 210 7.63 14.44 4.99
C LEU A 210 8.13 15.69 5.73
N LEU A 211 9.23 16.29 5.28
CA LEU A 211 9.71 17.57 5.79
C LEU A 211 8.66 18.68 5.61
N MET A 212 8.02 18.75 4.43
CA MET A 212 6.94 19.72 4.19
C MET A 212 5.76 19.50 5.14
N ALA A 213 5.37 18.25 5.40
CA ALA A 213 4.30 17.92 6.34
C ALA A 213 4.65 18.34 7.78
N VAL A 214 5.85 18.00 8.25
CA VAL A 214 6.32 18.40 9.59
C VAL A 214 6.38 19.92 9.72
N MET A 215 6.88 20.64 8.71
CA MET A 215 6.91 22.10 8.72
C MET A 215 5.50 22.70 8.73
N GLY A 216 4.55 22.11 7.99
CA GLY A 216 3.14 22.53 7.96
C GLY A 216 2.45 22.42 9.33
N LEU A 217 2.83 21.43 10.14
CA LEU A 217 2.36 21.25 11.53
C LEU A 217 3.10 22.13 12.53
N LEU A 218 4.38 22.43 12.28
CA LEU A 218 5.24 23.18 13.19
C LEU A 218 4.83 24.66 13.29
N PHE A 219 4.39 25.28 12.19
CA PHE A 219 4.02 26.70 12.20
C PHE A 219 2.87 27.04 13.17
N PRO A 220 1.71 26.34 13.15
CA PRO A 220 0.68 26.56 14.16
C PRO A 220 1.15 26.26 15.58
N ALA A 221 1.94 25.19 15.77
CA ALA A 221 2.42 24.78 17.08
C ALA A 221 3.36 25.83 17.71
N VAL A 222 4.26 26.42 16.93
CA VAL A 222 5.15 27.49 17.39
C VAL A 222 4.34 28.72 17.76
N LEU A 223 3.36 29.13 16.94
CA LEU A 223 2.52 30.29 17.23
C LEU A 223 1.77 30.15 18.56
N HIS A 224 1.22 28.97 18.83
CA HIS A 224 0.58 28.65 20.11
C HIS A 224 1.57 28.72 21.28
N TYR A 225 2.78 28.17 21.12
CA TYR A 225 3.79 28.13 22.18
C TYR A 225 4.41 29.50 22.49
N THR A 226 4.64 30.34 21.48
CA THR A 226 5.24 31.66 21.66
C THR A 226 4.24 32.71 22.11
N HIS A 227 2.93 32.42 22.05
CA HIS A 227 1.84 33.38 22.32
C HIS A 227 1.99 34.69 21.51
N THR A 228 2.58 34.61 20.31
CA THR A 228 2.81 35.77 19.44
C THR A 228 1.61 36.09 18.55
N GLU A 229 0.44 35.53 18.85
CA GLU A 229 -0.75 35.72 18.05
C GLU A 229 -1.43 37.08 18.29
N VAL A 230 -2.04 37.61 17.23
CA VAL A 230 -2.76 38.89 17.27
C VAL A 230 -4.12 38.73 17.95
N HIS A 231 -4.77 37.59 17.75
CA HIS A 231 -6.05 37.24 18.38
C HIS A 231 -5.93 35.87 19.04
N ASP A 232 -5.94 35.87 20.37
CA ASP A 232 -5.82 34.68 21.25
C ASP A 232 -6.71 33.52 20.77
N GLY A 233 -6.09 32.39 20.46
CA GLY A 233 -6.66 31.14 19.90
C GLY A 233 -7.27 31.21 18.49
N LYS A 234 -7.68 32.39 18.01
CA LYS A 234 -8.32 32.53 16.69
C LYS A 234 -7.30 32.50 15.55
N SER A 235 -6.13 33.09 15.77
CA SER A 235 -5.07 33.13 14.76
C SER A 235 -4.44 31.75 14.58
N GLU A 236 -4.17 31.01 15.65
CA GLU A 236 -3.69 29.62 15.59
C GLU A 236 -4.66 28.71 14.81
N MET A 237 -5.96 28.75 15.12
CA MET A 237 -6.94 27.89 14.48
C MET A 237 -7.12 28.23 12.99
N ALA A 238 -7.11 29.52 12.65
CA ALA A 238 -7.15 29.96 11.24
C ALA A 238 -5.92 29.49 10.46
N LEU A 239 -4.73 29.61 11.06
CA LEU A 239 -3.48 29.16 10.47
C LEU A 239 -3.45 27.63 10.30
N SER A 240 -3.93 26.88 11.29
CA SER A 240 -4.05 25.42 11.21
C SER A 240 -4.97 24.99 10.06
N ARG A 241 -6.15 25.60 9.92
CA ARG A 241 -7.09 25.31 8.83
C ARG A 241 -6.51 25.64 7.46
N PHE A 242 -5.81 26.77 7.36
CA PHE A 242 -5.11 27.17 6.14
C PHE A 242 -4.02 26.17 5.77
N SER A 243 -3.18 25.78 6.73
CA SER A 243 -2.13 24.77 6.55
C SER A 243 -2.72 23.42 6.11
N SER A 244 -3.79 22.94 6.77
CA SER A 244 -4.48 21.70 6.37
C SER A 244 -5.04 21.75 4.95
N CYS A 245 -5.58 22.90 4.51
CA CYS A 245 -6.07 23.07 3.14
C CYS A 245 -4.93 22.99 2.11
N ILE A 246 -3.80 23.66 2.37
CA ILE A 246 -2.62 23.57 1.51
C ILE A 246 -2.09 22.14 1.46
N MET A 247 -1.98 21.47 2.62
CA MET A 247 -1.52 20.08 2.69
C MET A 247 -2.43 19.13 1.91
N LEU A 248 -3.75 19.31 1.94
CA LEU A 248 -4.68 18.54 1.11
C LEU A 248 -4.48 18.78 -0.40
N VAL A 249 -4.23 20.01 -0.81
CA VAL A 249 -3.95 20.33 -2.23
C VAL A 249 -2.63 19.70 -2.68
N VAL A 250 -1.57 19.82 -1.88
CA VAL A 250 -0.28 19.20 -2.16
C VAL A 250 -0.39 17.67 -2.21
N TYR A 251 -1.09 17.07 -1.24
CA TYR A 251 -1.34 15.63 -1.21
C TYR A 251 -2.17 15.16 -2.41
N GLY A 252 -3.22 15.89 -2.79
CA GLY A 252 -4.01 15.59 -3.98
C GLY A 252 -3.20 15.70 -5.27
N ALA A 253 -2.30 16.69 -5.37
CA ALA A 253 -1.38 16.81 -6.49
C ALA A 253 -0.37 15.65 -6.52
N TYR A 254 0.19 15.27 -5.37
CA TYR A 254 1.06 14.12 -5.22
C TYR A 254 0.38 12.83 -5.69
N LEU A 255 -0.82 12.52 -5.19
CA LEU A 255 -1.60 11.37 -5.62
C LEU A 255 -1.88 11.42 -7.13
N PHE A 256 -2.26 12.58 -7.66
CA PHE A 256 -2.50 12.71 -9.10
C PHE A 256 -1.26 12.37 -9.95
N PHE A 257 -0.08 12.87 -9.56
CA PHE A 257 1.17 12.57 -10.27
C PHE A 257 1.61 11.11 -10.10
N GLN A 258 1.44 10.55 -8.90
CA GLN A 258 1.75 9.15 -8.60
C GLN A 258 0.88 8.23 -9.46
N LEU A 259 -0.44 8.40 -9.41
CA LEU A 259 -1.39 7.55 -10.15
C LEU A 259 -1.31 7.70 -11.67
N LYS A 260 -0.90 8.88 -12.17
CA LYS A 260 -0.69 9.10 -13.61
C LYS A 260 0.57 8.41 -14.13
N ARG A 261 1.59 8.23 -13.28
CA ARG A 261 2.87 7.60 -13.64
C ARG A 261 2.74 6.07 -13.78
N GLN A 262 1.78 5.45 -13.09
CA GLN A 262 1.49 4.00 -13.05
C GLN A 262 0.70 3.43 -14.26
N ARG A 263 0.91 3.95 -15.48
CA ARG A 263 0.23 3.42 -16.67
C ARG A 263 0.88 2.17 -17.29
N ASP A 264 1.93 1.62 -16.69
CA ASP A 264 2.56 0.34 -17.03
C ASP A 264 2.33 -0.68 -15.88
N PRO A 265 2.48 -2.01 -16.10
CA PRO A 265 1.76 -3.07 -15.38
C PRO A 265 1.86 -2.99 -13.86
N TYR A 266 0.73 -3.32 -13.23
CA TYR A 266 0.48 -3.30 -11.79
C TYR A 266 1.61 -3.96 -11.01
N VAL A 267 2.33 -3.12 -10.28
CA VAL A 267 3.17 -3.47 -9.14
C VAL A 267 2.43 -2.85 -7.95
N PRO A 268 2.16 -3.58 -6.84
CA PRO A 268 1.47 -3.02 -5.69
C PRO A 268 2.17 -1.73 -5.23
N LEU A 269 1.42 -0.78 -4.65
CA LEU A 269 1.92 0.58 -4.28
C LEU A 269 3.13 0.59 -3.35
N ASN A 270 3.39 -0.58 -2.78
CA ASN A 270 4.46 -0.97 -1.88
C ASN A 270 5.76 -1.32 -2.66
N GLU A 271 5.71 -1.52 -3.98
CA GLU A 271 6.82 -2.03 -4.78
C GLU A 271 7.24 -1.09 -5.95
N GLU A 272 6.81 0.18 -5.97
CA GLU A 272 7.08 1.11 -7.09
C GLU A 272 8.49 1.76 -7.11
N GLY A 273 9.51 0.94 -6.90
CA GLY A 273 10.91 1.28 -7.17
C GLY A 273 11.40 0.91 -8.57
N ILE A 274 10.61 0.20 -9.38
CA ILE A 274 11.10 -0.41 -10.63
C ILE A 274 10.90 0.52 -11.83
N GLN A 275 11.90 1.36 -12.07
CA GLN A 275 12.29 1.71 -13.43
C GLN A 275 13.79 1.45 -13.55
N ASN A 276 14.14 0.36 -14.25
CA ASN A 276 15.10 0.35 -15.36
C ASN A 276 15.14 -1.08 -15.93
N GLY A 277 14.79 -1.19 -17.21
CA GLY A 277 14.74 -2.46 -17.90
C GLY A 277 16.14 -3.02 -18.14
N GLU A 278 16.41 -4.18 -17.56
CA GLU A 278 17.38 -5.16 -18.05
C GLU A 278 16.80 -6.54 -17.73
N SER A 279 16.07 -7.11 -18.70
CA SER A 279 15.67 -8.51 -18.66
C SER A 279 16.93 -9.37 -18.74
N LEU A 280 17.46 -9.77 -17.59
CA LEU A 280 18.33 -10.93 -17.49
C LEU A 280 17.51 -12.04 -16.84
N ALA A 281 16.93 -12.86 -17.72
CA ALA A 281 16.40 -14.17 -17.37
C ALA A 281 17.46 -14.95 -16.59
N ASN A 282 17.16 -15.29 -15.34
CA ASN A 282 17.67 -16.45 -14.61
C ASN A 282 16.77 -16.68 -13.37
N ASP A 283 15.96 -17.72 -13.50
CA ASP A 283 15.33 -18.63 -12.51
C ASP A 283 15.19 -18.26 -11.02
N ASP A 284 13.94 -18.56 -10.59
CA ASP A 284 13.44 -19.01 -9.28
C ASP A 284 13.02 -17.96 -8.21
N ASP A 285 11.70 -17.96 -7.94
CA ASP A 285 10.95 -17.35 -6.83
C ASP A 285 10.54 -15.86 -6.92
N ASP A 286 10.08 -15.38 -8.08
CA ASP A 286 9.21 -14.20 -8.10
C ASP A 286 7.76 -14.64 -7.85
N ASP A 287 7.33 -14.53 -6.58
CA ASP A 287 5.93 -14.58 -6.15
C ASP A 287 5.14 -13.49 -6.92
N ASP A 288 4.63 -13.81 -8.11
CA ASP A 288 3.53 -13.04 -8.71
C ASP A 288 2.36 -13.14 -7.73
N GLU A 289 2.17 -12.13 -6.87
CA GLU A 289 1.13 -12.08 -5.85
C GLU A 289 -0.25 -12.10 -6.52
N THR A 290 -0.78 -13.29 -6.75
CA THR A 290 -2.14 -13.46 -7.24
C THR A 290 -3.14 -13.16 -6.12
N PRO A 291 -4.28 -12.51 -6.40
CA PRO A 291 -5.25 -12.22 -5.36
C PRO A 291 -5.82 -13.52 -4.78
N GLU A 292 -5.73 -13.66 -3.45
CA GLU A 292 -6.13 -14.87 -2.73
C GLU A 292 -7.65 -14.94 -2.49
N ILE A 293 -8.31 -13.77 -2.44
CA ILE A 293 -9.74 -13.61 -2.19
C ILE A 293 -10.42 -12.87 -3.35
N THR A 294 -11.72 -13.11 -3.54
CA THR A 294 -12.47 -12.48 -4.64
C THR A 294 -12.81 -11.01 -4.33
N GLN A 295 -13.03 -10.19 -5.36
CA GLN A 295 -13.37 -8.77 -5.22
C GLN A 295 -14.53 -8.51 -4.25
N TRP A 296 -15.61 -9.29 -4.35
CA TRP A 296 -16.79 -9.14 -3.48
C TRP A 296 -16.51 -9.54 -2.04
N GLU A 297 -15.65 -10.53 -1.82
CA GLU A 297 -15.20 -10.91 -0.48
C GLU A 297 -14.33 -9.82 0.13
N SER A 298 -13.42 -9.21 -0.63
CA SER A 298 -12.60 -8.08 -0.14
C SER A 298 -13.48 -6.92 0.31
N VAL A 299 -14.50 -6.53 -0.47
CA VAL A 299 -15.44 -5.46 -0.10
C VAL A 299 -16.25 -5.82 1.15
N ALA A 300 -16.71 -7.07 1.25
CA ALA A 300 -17.45 -7.54 2.43
C ALA A 300 -16.57 -7.51 3.69
N TRP A 301 -15.34 -8.02 3.60
CA TRP A 301 -14.39 -8.03 4.71
C TRP A 301 -13.97 -6.61 5.12
N LEU A 302 -13.67 -5.73 4.17
CA LEU A 302 -13.39 -4.31 4.45
C LEU A 302 -14.51 -3.67 5.27
N THR A 303 -15.76 -3.91 4.88
CA THR A 303 -16.93 -3.36 5.58
C THR A 303 -17.05 -3.93 7.00
N VAL A 304 -16.90 -5.24 7.16
CA VAL A 304 -17.00 -5.92 8.47
C VAL A 304 -15.88 -5.48 9.41
N LEU A 305 -14.63 -5.47 8.92
CA LEU A 305 -13.45 -5.08 9.71
C LEU A 305 -13.54 -3.61 10.12
N THR A 306 -13.91 -2.72 9.20
CA THR A 306 -14.12 -1.29 9.49
C THR A 306 -15.19 -1.09 10.56
N ALA A 307 -16.33 -1.79 10.45
CA ALA A 307 -17.38 -1.71 11.46
C ALA A 307 -16.91 -2.23 12.83
N TRP A 308 -16.15 -3.33 12.86
CA TRP A 308 -15.65 -3.90 14.09
C TRP A 308 -14.59 -3.01 14.76
N ILE A 309 -13.66 -2.44 13.98
CA ILE A 309 -12.69 -1.45 14.45
C ILE A 309 -13.42 -0.22 15.00
N SER A 310 -14.47 0.26 14.31
CA SER A 310 -15.28 1.39 14.78
C SER A 310 -15.91 1.11 16.16
N ILE A 311 -16.52 -0.06 16.35
CA ILE A 311 -17.09 -0.48 17.64
C ILE A 311 -16.01 -0.53 18.73
N LEU A 312 -14.86 -1.14 18.47
CA LEU A 312 -13.77 -1.23 19.45
C LEU A 312 -13.12 0.12 19.74
N SER A 313 -13.05 1.02 18.76
CA SER A 313 -12.49 2.36 18.90
C SER A 313 -13.30 3.21 19.87
N ASP A 314 -14.63 3.05 19.90
CA ASP A 314 -15.50 3.71 20.88
C ASP A 314 -15.14 3.29 22.32
N TYR A 315 -15.05 1.98 22.57
CA TYR A 315 -14.62 1.45 23.88
C TYR A 315 -13.18 1.84 24.24
N LEU A 316 -12.27 1.83 23.27
CA LEU A 316 -10.87 2.22 23.47
C LEU A 316 -10.80 3.66 23.97
N VAL A 317 -11.44 4.59 23.24
CA VAL A 317 -11.43 6.03 23.53
C VAL A 317 -12.05 6.32 24.89
N ASP A 318 -13.23 5.77 25.18
CA ASP A 318 -13.93 5.95 26.46
C ASP A 318 -13.13 5.43 27.68
N ALA A 319 -12.21 4.50 27.43
CA ALA A 319 -11.37 3.89 28.44
C ALA A 319 -10.03 4.62 28.65
N ILE A 320 -9.61 5.54 27.78
CA ILE A 320 -8.27 6.17 27.83
C ILE A 320 -8.00 6.86 29.18
N GLU A 321 -8.90 7.74 29.63
CA GLU A 321 -8.72 8.46 30.90
C GLU A 321 -8.66 7.48 32.09
N GLY A 322 -9.54 6.48 32.09
CA GLY A 322 -9.57 5.47 33.15
C GLY A 322 -8.34 4.57 33.14
N ALA A 323 -7.77 4.29 31.97
CA ALA A 323 -6.53 3.55 31.82
C ALA A 323 -5.32 4.35 32.30
N SER A 324 -5.29 5.66 32.00
CA SER A 324 -4.26 6.57 32.51
C SER A 324 -4.20 6.55 34.04
N HIS A 325 -5.36 6.62 34.71
CA HIS A 325 -5.43 6.54 36.16
C HIS A 325 -5.11 5.14 36.73
N ALA A 326 -5.52 4.07 36.05
CA ALA A 326 -5.32 2.70 36.54
C ALA A 326 -3.88 2.20 36.35
N LEU A 327 -3.21 2.61 35.28
CA LEU A 327 -1.85 2.19 34.92
C LEU A 327 -0.78 3.20 35.36
N ASP A 328 -1.19 4.36 35.89
CA ASP A 328 -0.32 5.48 36.27
C ASP A 328 0.59 5.95 35.11
N ILE A 329 0.04 5.93 33.90
CA ILE A 329 0.72 6.39 32.68
C ILE A 329 0.05 7.67 32.18
N PRO A 330 0.81 8.66 31.70
CA PRO A 330 0.23 9.91 31.23
C PRO A 330 -0.56 9.69 29.92
N ILE A 331 -1.68 10.40 29.75
CA ILE A 331 -2.47 10.41 28.51
C ILE A 331 -1.59 10.73 27.29
N ALA A 332 -0.57 11.57 27.47
CA ALA A 332 0.41 11.88 26.44
C ALA A 332 1.18 10.64 25.93
N PHE A 333 1.55 9.72 26.82
CA PHE A 333 2.22 8.49 26.44
C PHE A 333 1.28 7.54 25.69
N ILE A 334 0.02 7.44 26.13
CA ILE A 334 -1.02 6.66 25.44
C ILE A 334 -1.18 7.19 24.00
N GLY A 335 -1.33 8.51 23.85
CA GLY A 335 -1.51 9.17 22.56
C GLY A 335 -0.30 9.01 21.63
N VAL A 336 0.91 9.31 22.09
CA VAL A 336 2.11 9.36 21.23
C VAL A 336 2.70 7.97 20.95
N ILE A 337 2.56 7.02 21.87
CA ILE A 337 3.24 5.71 21.75
C ILE A 337 2.26 4.58 21.47
N LEU A 338 1.21 4.44 22.27
CA LEU A 338 0.36 3.25 22.21
C LEU A 338 -0.62 3.27 21.01
N LEU A 339 -1.30 4.39 20.78
CA LEU A 339 -2.27 4.49 19.68
C LEU A 339 -1.62 4.31 18.30
N PRO A 340 -0.45 4.92 17.98
CA PRO A 340 0.14 4.80 16.65
C PRO A 340 0.66 3.40 16.34
N ILE A 341 1.20 2.69 17.34
CA ILE A 341 1.61 1.28 17.18
C ILE A 341 0.43 0.42 16.73
N VAL A 342 -0.77 0.71 17.24
CA VAL A 342 -1.97 -0.06 16.92
C VAL A 342 -2.63 0.41 15.63
N GLY A 343 -2.68 1.72 15.40
CA GLY A 343 -3.23 2.32 14.18
C GLY A 343 -2.49 1.88 12.93
N ASN A 344 -1.16 1.76 13.01
CA ASN A 344 -0.29 1.47 11.86
C ASN A 344 0.29 0.04 11.91
N ALA A 345 -0.27 -0.86 12.73
CA ALA A 345 0.27 -2.19 12.94
C ALA A 345 0.47 -2.98 11.63
N ALA A 346 -0.45 -2.80 10.65
CA ALA A 346 -0.37 -3.41 9.33
C ALA A 346 0.92 -3.02 8.59
N GLU A 347 1.19 -1.71 8.54
CA GLU A 347 2.36 -1.12 7.87
C GLU A 347 3.66 -1.51 8.57
N HIS A 348 3.64 -1.58 9.91
CA HIS A 348 4.80 -1.97 10.69
C HIS A 348 5.20 -3.42 10.37
N ALA A 349 4.22 -4.32 10.31
CA ALA A 349 4.44 -5.72 10.01
C ALA A 349 4.93 -5.93 8.56
N SER A 350 4.32 -5.25 7.59
CA SER A 350 4.73 -5.36 6.19
C SER A 350 6.14 -4.82 5.97
N ALA A 351 6.47 -3.63 6.49
CA ALA A 351 7.79 -3.03 6.33
C ALA A 351 8.92 -3.90 6.90
N ILE A 352 8.73 -4.49 8.08
CA ILE A 352 9.71 -5.41 8.68
C ILE A 352 9.84 -6.69 7.85
N MET A 353 8.72 -7.26 7.39
CA MET A 353 8.71 -8.46 6.56
C MET A 353 9.44 -8.25 5.22
N PHE A 354 9.21 -7.11 4.54
CA PHE A 354 9.91 -6.77 3.31
C PHE A 354 11.41 -6.57 3.53
N ALA A 355 11.80 -5.92 4.62
CA ALA A 355 13.21 -5.76 4.98
C ALA A 355 13.91 -7.10 5.21
N MET A 356 13.23 -8.06 5.84
CA MET A 356 13.74 -9.42 6.04
C MET A 356 13.80 -10.26 4.75
N LYS A 357 13.11 -9.85 3.67
CA LYS A 357 13.15 -10.48 2.34
C LYS A 357 14.10 -9.78 1.35
N ASP A 358 14.94 -8.86 1.82
CA ASP A 358 15.83 -8.02 1.00
C ASP A 358 15.12 -7.07 0.03
N LYS A 359 13.83 -6.79 0.27
CA LYS A 359 13.01 -5.89 -0.56
C LYS A 359 12.94 -4.47 0.02
N LEU A 360 14.07 -3.90 0.46
CA LEU A 360 14.12 -2.50 0.92
C LEU A 360 13.91 -1.47 -0.21
N VAL A 361 14.10 -1.88 -1.47
CA VAL A 361 14.21 -0.98 -2.63
C VAL A 361 12.88 -0.27 -2.97
N GLY A 362 11.72 -0.82 -2.61
CA GLY A 362 10.40 -0.30 -3.00
C GLY A 362 9.50 0.25 -1.88
N ASN A 363 9.73 -0.17 -0.63
CA ASN A 363 8.69 -0.17 0.41
C ASN A 363 8.85 0.87 1.54
N PHE A 364 9.90 1.69 1.49
CA PHE A 364 10.16 2.69 2.52
C PHE A 364 9.59 4.05 2.12
N VAL A 365 8.26 4.15 2.08
CA VAL A 365 7.56 5.44 2.06
C VAL A 365 7.10 5.73 3.49
N PHE A 366 7.58 6.83 4.06
CA PHE A 366 7.21 7.30 5.41
C PHE A 366 6.22 8.45 5.38
#